data_AF-A0A820C8U2-F1
#
_entry.id   AF-A0A820C8U2-F1
#
_cell.length_a   1.000
_cell.length_b   1.000
_cell.length_c   1.000
_cell.angle_alpha   90.00
_cell.angle_beta   90.00
_cell.angle_gamma   90.00
#
_symmetry.space_group_name_H-M   'P 1'
#
loop_
_entity.id
_entity.type
_entity.pdbx_description
1 polymer ?
#
loop_
_entity_poly.entity_id
_entity_poly.type
_entity_poly.pdbx_seq_one_letter_code
_entity_poly.pdbx_strand_id
1 'polypeptide(L)'
;MTASRNTTVNIDRIHSELDVVTIPRSYQTELMEHAKHENLVICLSTGSGKTYIAVMLIKEMAHAIRASIRDGGKRTVFLVKT
;
A
#
# COMPACT_ATOMS: atom_id res chain seq x y z
N MET A 1 -6.58 43.35 23.92
CA MET A 1 -5.76 42.19 24.34
C MET A 1 -6.60 40.93 24.17
N THR A 2 -6.58 40.32 23.00
CA THR A 2 -7.34 39.11 22.68
C THR A 2 -6.37 37.92 22.69
N ALA A 3 -6.56 37.00 23.64
CA ALA A 3 -5.80 35.76 23.72
C ALA A 3 -6.27 34.80 22.63
N SER A 4 -5.37 34.46 21.71
CA SER A 4 -5.56 33.42 20.70
C SER A 4 -5.72 32.06 21.39
N ARG A 5 -6.89 31.42 21.19
CA ARG A 5 -7.10 30.03 21.59
C ARG A 5 -6.39 29.13 20.58
N ASN A 6 -5.19 28.66 20.91
CA ASN A 6 -4.55 27.57 20.17
C ASN A 6 -5.24 26.26 20.51
N THR A 7 -6.16 25.84 19.65
CA THR A 7 -6.69 24.47 19.64
C THR A 7 -5.61 23.56 19.06
N THR A 8 -4.82 22.92 19.90
CA THR A 8 -3.97 21.80 19.49
C THR A 8 -4.88 20.66 19.04
N VAL A 9 -5.13 20.56 17.73
CA VAL A 9 -5.69 19.36 17.13
C VAL A 9 -4.69 18.24 17.40
N ASN A 10 -5.06 17.34 18.29
CA ASN A 10 -4.24 16.20 18.67
C ASN A 10 -4.20 15.23 17.48
N ILE A 11 -3.14 15.33 16.67
CA ILE A 11 -2.94 14.57 15.43
C ILE A 11 -2.88 13.05 15.72
N ASP A 12 -2.58 12.67 16.97
CA ASP A 12 -2.52 11.28 17.41
C ASP A 12 -3.89 10.58 17.40
N ARG A 13 -4.99 11.35 17.28
CA ARG A 13 -6.38 10.84 17.36
C ARG A 13 -7.00 10.45 16.01
N ILE A 14 -6.26 10.51 14.90
CA ILE A 14 -6.71 10.04 13.56
C ILE A 14 -6.16 8.63 13.24
N HIS A 15 -5.42 7.99 14.16
CA HIS A 15 -4.98 6.59 14.01
C HIS A 15 -6.02 5.58 14.55
N SER A 16 -7.31 5.78 14.25
CA SER A 16 -8.40 4.94 14.78
C SER A 16 -9.33 4.36 13.72
N GLU A 17 -8.79 3.91 12.58
CA GLU A 17 -9.44 2.87 11.78
C GLU A 17 -8.43 1.77 11.57
N LEU A 18 -8.77 0.57 12.07
CA LEU A 18 -7.93 -0.60 12.17
C LEU A 18 -7.11 -0.82 10.89
N ASP A 19 -5.80 -0.56 10.94
CA ASP A 19 -4.86 -1.43 10.24
C ASP A 19 -5.05 -2.81 10.88
N VAL A 20 -6.03 -3.57 10.39
CA VAL A 20 -6.08 -5.01 10.61
C VAL A 20 -4.78 -5.49 9.99
N VAL A 21 -3.75 -5.65 10.83
CA VAL A 21 -2.49 -6.26 10.46
C VAL A 21 -2.81 -7.71 10.14
N THR A 22 -3.27 -7.91 8.92
CA THR A 22 -3.47 -9.22 8.32
C THR A 22 -2.08 -9.75 8.09
N ILE A 23 -1.71 -10.79 8.83
CA ILE A 23 -0.44 -11.46 8.62
C ILE A 23 -0.57 -12.19 7.27
N PRO A 24 0.27 -11.87 6.27
CA PRO A 24 0.23 -12.55 4.99
C PRO A 24 0.52 -14.04 5.17
N ARG A 25 -0.14 -14.87 4.36
CA ARG A 25 0.24 -16.29 4.27
C ARG A 25 1.63 -16.38 3.63
N SER A 26 2.42 -17.38 3.98
CA SER A 26 3.80 -17.54 3.50
C SER A 26 3.93 -17.41 1.98
N TYR A 27 3.06 -18.07 1.22
CA TYR A 27 3.06 -18.00 -0.24
C TYR A 27 2.75 -16.59 -0.77
N GLN A 28 1.95 -15.79 -0.05
CA GLN A 28 1.63 -14.43 -0.48
C GLN A 28 2.85 -13.52 -0.35
N THR A 29 3.64 -13.70 0.72
CA THR A 29 4.91 -13.00 0.94
C THR A 29 5.95 -13.41 -0.10
N GLU A 30 6.11 -14.72 -0.35
CA GLU A 30 7.08 -15.23 -1.33
C GLU A 30 6.78 -14.72 -2.75
N LEU A 31 5.52 -14.82 -3.19
CA LEU A 31 5.10 -14.34 -4.51
C LEU A 31 5.27 -12.81 -4.65
N MET A 32 4.97 -12.06 -3.60
CA MET A 32 5.19 -10.61 -3.59
C MET A 32 6.68 -10.27 -3.66
N GLU A 33 7.53 -10.99 -2.91
CA GLU A 33 8.97 -10.76 -2.92
C GLU A 33 9.56 -11.02 -4.31
N HIS A 34 9.18 -12.11 -4.98
CA HIS A 34 9.60 -12.36 -6.37
C HIS A 34 9.10 -11.26 -7.33
N ALA A 35 7.85 -10.82 -7.18
CA ALA A 35 7.26 -9.77 -8.02
C ALA A 35 7.91 -8.38 -7.85
N LYS A 36 8.71 -8.16 -6.80
CA LYS A 36 9.51 -6.92 -6.65
C LYS A 36 10.68 -6.86 -7.62
N HIS A 37 11.24 -8.01 -7.96
CA HIS A 37 12.49 -8.11 -8.72
C HIS A 37 12.25 -8.41 -10.20
N GLU A 38 11.13 -9.05 -10.55
CA GLU A 38 10.81 -9.43 -11.92
C GLU A 38 9.30 -9.41 -12.24
N ASN A 39 8.99 -9.42 -13.54
CA ASN A 39 7.62 -9.51 -14.02
C ASN A 39 7.07 -10.93 -13.82
N LEU A 40 6.05 -11.07 -12.97
CA LEU A 40 5.52 -12.38 -12.57
C LEU A 40 4.04 -12.55 -12.95
N VAL A 41 3.69 -13.71 -13.51
CA VAL A 41 2.28 -14.13 -13.73
C VAL A 41 1.88 -15.09 -12.61
N ILE A 42 0.93 -14.67 -11.76
CA ILE A 42 0.50 -15.44 -10.60
C ILE A 42 -0.84 -16.14 -10.90
N CYS A 43 -0.84 -17.47 -10.88
CA CYS A 43 -2.04 -18.29 -11.05
C CYS A 43 -2.52 -18.85 -9.70
N LEU A 44 -3.56 -18.24 -9.12
CA LEU A 44 -4.18 -18.69 -7.87
C LEU A 44 -5.71 -18.74 -7.98
N SER A 45 -6.33 -19.66 -7.25
CA SER A 45 -7.80 -19.80 -7.17
C SER A 45 -8.48 -18.54 -6.63
N THR A 46 -9.79 -18.39 -6.83
CA THR A 46 -10.60 -17.31 -6.22
C THR A 46 -10.56 -17.42 -4.68
N GLY A 47 -10.58 -16.28 -3.99
CA GLY A 47 -10.49 -16.24 -2.51
C GLY A 47 -9.09 -16.44 -1.91
N SER A 48 -8.07 -16.81 -2.71
CA SER A 48 -6.67 -16.94 -2.26
C SER A 48 -5.97 -15.62 -1.88
N GLY A 49 -6.59 -14.46 -2.17
CA GLY A 49 -6.00 -13.16 -1.87
C GLY A 49 -5.04 -12.63 -2.95
N LYS A 50 -5.30 -12.91 -4.24
CA LYS A 50 -4.55 -12.29 -5.36
C LYS A 50 -4.47 -10.76 -5.27
N THR A 51 -5.60 -10.11 -5.00
CA THR A 51 -5.66 -8.65 -4.79
C THR A 51 -4.82 -8.21 -3.61
N TYR A 52 -4.78 -9.02 -2.55
CA TYR A 52 -3.98 -8.73 -1.37
C TYR A 52 -2.47 -8.74 -1.67
N ILE A 53 -1.99 -9.71 -2.46
CA ILE A 53 -0.60 -9.75 -2.96
C ILE A 53 -0.27 -8.47 -3.73
N ALA A 54 -1.16 -8.02 -4.63
CA ALA A 54 -0.96 -6.79 -5.39
C ALA A 54 -0.90 -5.55 -4.49
N VAL A 55 -1.78 -5.45 -3.49
CA VAL A 55 -1.75 -4.34 -2.53
C VAL A 55 -0.46 -4.34 -1.72
N MET A 56 0.05 -5.51 -1.30
CA MET A 56 1.34 -5.60 -0.62
C MET A 56 2.48 -5.11 -1.51
N LEU A 57 2.52 -5.53 -2.77
CA LEU A 57 3.53 -5.08 -3.72
C LEU A 57 3.47 -3.56 -3.92
N ILE A 58 2.27 -2.98 -4.05
CA ILE A 58 2.09 -1.52 -4.18
C ILE A 58 2.60 -0.79 -2.93
N LYS A 59 2.30 -1.30 -1.73
CA LYS A 59 2.78 -0.73 -0.46
C LYS A 59 4.30 -0.76 -0.39
N GLU A 60 4.92 -1.88 -0.77
CA GLU A 60 6.37 -2.03 -0.78
C GLU A 60 7.04 -1.07 -1.77
N MET A 61 6.45 -0.90 -2.96
CA MET A 61 6.94 0.01 -3.99
C MET A 61 6.56 1.48 -3.75
N ALA A 62 5.88 1.81 -2.65
CA ALA A 62 5.36 3.16 -2.40
C ALA A 62 6.48 4.23 -2.39
N HIS A 63 7.68 3.87 -1.95
CA HIS A 63 8.84 4.76 -1.96
C HIS A 63 9.15 5.29 -3.39
N ALA A 64 8.98 4.46 -4.41
CA ALA A 64 9.23 4.83 -5.80
C ALA A 64 8.13 5.73 -6.39
N ILE A 65 6.94 5.74 -5.78
CA ILE A 65 5.76 6.49 -6.27
C ILE A 65 5.72 7.90 -5.68
N ARG A 66 6.35 8.13 -4.52
CA ARG A 66 6.31 9.41 -3.79
C ARG A 66 6.87 10.59 -4.57
N ALA A 67 7.85 10.37 -5.45
CA ALA A 67 8.42 11.44 -6.27
C ALA A 67 7.44 11.92 -7.36
N SER A 68 7.62 13.17 -7.80
CA SER A 68 6.88 13.70 -8.94
C SER A 68 7.28 12.97 -10.22
N ILE A 69 6.40 12.89 -11.21
CA ILE A 69 6.73 12.26 -12.51
C ILE A 69 7.90 13.00 -13.19
N ARG A 70 7.98 14.32 -13.01
CA ARG A 70 9.06 15.16 -13.57
C ARG A 70 10.42 14.82 -12.96
N ASP A 71 10.43 14.37 -11.71
CA ASP A 71 11.64 14.00 -10.96
C ASP A 71 11.93 12.49 -11.03
N GLY A 72 11.36 11.77 -12.00
CA GLY A 72 11.57 10.33 -12.18
C GLY A 72 10.72 9.43 -11.28
N GLY A 73 9.70 9.98 -10.61
CA GLY A 73 8.75 9.20 -9.82
C GLY A 73 7.94 8.21 -10.65
N LYS A 74 7.80 6.99 -10.13
CA LYS A 74 7.05 5.91 -10.79
C LYS A 74 5.55 6.03 -10.52
N ARG A 75 4.72 5.40 -11.34
CA ARG A 75 3.27 5.32 -11.14
C ARG A 75 2.82 3.87 -11.24
N THR A 76 1.92 3.49 -10.36
CA THR A 76 1.33 2.16 -10.34
C THR A 76 -0.13 2.25 -10.68
N VAL A 77 -0.59 1.39 -11.58
CA VAL A 77 -1.99 1.28 -12.01
C VAL A 77 -2.45 -0.13 -11.69
N PHE A 78 -3.60 -0.25 -11.04
CA PHE A 78 -4.24 -1.52 -10.76
C PHE A 78 -5.50 -1.66 -11.64
N LEU A 79 -5.40 -2.48 -12.68
CA LEU A 79 -6.48 -2.68 -13.65
C LEU A 79 -7.35 -3.86 -13.24
N VAL A 80 -8.66 -3.64 -13.16
CA VAL A 80 -9.66 -4.66 -12.84
C VAL A 80 -10.70 -4.67 -13.95
N LYS A 81 -11.11 -5.86 -14.38
CA LYS A 81 -12.23 -6.03 -15.29
C LYS A 81 -13.54 -5.85 -14.50
N THR A 82 -14.44 -5.02 -15.03
CA THR A 82 -15.83 -4.88 -14.56
C THR A 82 -16.69 -6.03 -15.05
#